data_AF-A0A354I4F1-F1
#
_entry.id   AF-A0A354I4F1-F1
#
_cell.length_a   1.000
_cell.length_b   1.000
_cell.length_c   1.000
_cell.angle_alpha   90.00
_cell.angle_beta   90.00
_cell.angle_gamma   90.00
#
_symmetry.space_group_name_H-M   'P 1'
#
loop_
_entity.id
_entity.type
_entity.pdbx_description
1 polymer ?
#
loop_
_entity_poly.entity_id
_entity_poly.type
_entity_poly.pdbx_seq_one_letter_code
_entity_poly.pdbx_strand_id
1 'polypeptide(L)' 'MSLFSGLSQFGLGKLEKMDVFEEEGQKDGASTADAKKAEPQIKEEDVLFDKTYTCPVCDSEFHTKVVRTGRIKLVSQDT' A
#
# COMPACT_ATOMS: atom_id res chain seq x y z
N MET A 1 -10.85 -26.08 -14.94
CA MET A 1 -10.33 -26.68 -13.70
C MET A 1 -10.80 -25.80 -12.56
N SER A 2 -11.82 -26.25 -11.82
CA SER A 2 -12.46 -25.42 -10.79
C SER A 2 -11.53 -25.27 -9.60
N LEU A 3 -11.13 -24.03 -9.29
CA LEU A 3 -10.22 -23.67 -8.19
C LEU A 3 -10.64 -24.23 -6.82
N PHE A 4 -11.94 -24.51 -6.66
CA PHE A 4 -12.55 -24.92 -5.39
C PHE A 4 -12.95 -26.39 -5.31
N SER A 5 -12.56 -27.23 -6.27
CA SER A 5 -12.88 -28.67 -6.24
C SER A 5 -12.03 -29.39 -5.18
N GLY A 6 -12.59 -29.60 -3.98
CA GLY A 6 -11.94 -30.31 -2.88
C GLY A 6 -12.19 -29.73 -1.48
N LEU A 7 -12.79 -28.54 -1.37
CA LEU A 7 -13.09 -27.90 -0.07
C LEU A 7 -14.10 -28.70 0.78
N SER A 8 -14.97 -29.50 0.15
CA SER A 8 -15.86 -30.43 0.85
C SER A 8 -15.13 -31.43 1.75
N GLN A 9 -13.95 -31.90 1.35
CA GLN A 9 -13.15 -32.84 2.16
C GLN A 9 -12.58 -32.18 3.43
N PHE A 10 -12.45 -30.85 3.42
CA PHE A 10 -11.98 -30.05 4.56
C PHE A 10 -13.11 -29.45 5.40
N GLY A 11 -14.37 -29.87 5.18
CA GLY A 11 -15.53 -29.34 5.91
C GLY A 11 -15.95 -27.92 5.48
N LEU A 12 -15.39 -27.42 4.37
CA LEU A 12 -15.65 -26.07 3.83
C LEU A 12 -16.60 -26.11 2.63
N GLY A 13 -17.48 -27.12 2.56
CA GLY A 13 -18.41 -27.31 1.44
C GLY A 13 -19.35 -26.13 1.16
N LYS A 14 -19.56 -25.23 2.14
CA LYS A 14 -20.34 -24.00 1.92
C LYS A 14 -19.63 -22.96 1.04
N LEU A 15 -18.30 -23.05 0.89
CA LEU A 15 -17.47 -22.09 0.16
C LEU A 15 -17.15 -22.54 -1.28
N GLU A 16 -17.58 -23.74 -1.68
CA GLU A 16 -17.36 -24.24 -3.05
C GLU A 16 -18.11 -23.44 -4.13
N LYS A 17 -19.11 -22.65 -3.75
CA LYS A 17 -19.98 -21.86 -4.64
C LYS A 17 -19.85 -20.36 -4.43
N MET A 18 -18.72 -19.89 -3.90
CA MET A 18 -18.50 -18.46 -3.69
C MET A 18 -17.93 -17.83 -4.96
N ASP A 19 -18.63 -16.87 -5.52
CA ASP A 19 -18.14 -16.05 -6.64
C ASP A 19 -17.08 -15.08 -6.13
N VAL A 20 -15.86 -15.22 -6.62
CA VAL A 20 -14.68 -14.44 -6.18
C VAL A 20 -14.46 -13.20 -7.04
N PHE A 21 -15.17 -13.08 -8.16
CA PHE A 21 -15.10 -11.96 -9.09
C PHE A 21 -16.45 -11.28 -9.14
N GLU A 22 -16.49 -9.95 -9.00
CA GLU A 22 -17.69 -9.18 -9.32
C GLU A 22 -17.95 -9.28 -10.83
N GLU A 23 -19.18 -9.65 -11.20
CA GLU A 23 -19.58 -9.69 -12.60
C GLU A 23 -19.50 -8.28 -13.20
N GLU A 24 -18.72 -8.12 -14.26
CA GLU A 24 -18.52 -6.88 -14.98
C GLU A 24 -19.83 -6.46 -15.69
N GLY A 25 -20.75 -5.82 -14.96
CA GLY A 25 -22.06 -5.55 -15.55
C GLY A 25 -23.10 -4.82 -14.72
N GLN A 26 -22.75 -3.87 -13.85
CA GLN A 26 -23.73 -2.91 -13.32
C GLN A 26 -23.07 -1.60 -12.90
N LYS A 27 -23.02 -0.64 -13.84
CA LYS A 27 -22.79 0.78 -13.54
C LYS A 27 -24.14 1.47 -13.61
N ASP A 28 -24.82 1.59 -12.48
CA ASP A 28 -25.90 2.56 -12.29
C ASP A 28 -25.68 3.29 -10.97
N GLY A 29 -25.74 4.61 -11.05
CA GLY A 29 -25.12 5.52 -10.10
C GLY A 29 -25.97 5.92 -8.90
N ALA A 30 -25.47 6.98 -8.27
CA ALA A 30 -25.97 7.69 -7.08
C ALA A 30 -25.52 6.99 -5.77
N SER A 31 -24.82 7.63 -4.83
CA SER A 31 -25.01 8.99 -4.36
C SER A 31 -23.83 9.44 -3.48
N THR A 32 -23.54 10.74 -3.60
CA THR A 32 -23.25 11.65 -2.48
C THR A 32 -22.02 11.41 -1.61
N ALA A 33 -21.07 12.33 -1.81
CA ALA A 33 -20.60 13.22 -0.75
C ALA A 33 -20.04 12.53 0.50
N ASP A 34 -18.86 11.96 0.34
CA ASP A 34 -17.86 12.03 1.40
C ASP A 34 -16.58 12.55 0.76
N ALA A 35 -16.49 13.88 0.71
CA ALA A 35 -15.20 14.54 0.61
C ALA A 35 -14.46 14.24 1.93
N LYS A 36 -14.03 12.98 2.08
CA LYS A 36 -13.02 12.57 3.05
C LYS A 36 -11.85 13.47 2.75
N LYS A 37 -11.71 14.48 3.62
CA LYS A 37 -10.50 15.23 3.89
C LYS A 37 -9.33 14.33 3.53
N ALA A 38 -8.71 14.61 2.37
CA ALA A 38 -7.57 13.85 1.91
C ALA A 38 -6.55 13.94 3.05
N GLU A 39 -6.41 12.86 3.81
CA GLU A 39 -5.25 12.71 4.67
C GLU A 39 -4.04 12.99 3.80
N PRO A 40 -3.05 13.76 4.28
CA PRO A 40 -1.86 14.02 3.51
C PRO A 40 -1.23 12.68 3.18
N GLN A 41 -1.46 12.20 1.95
CA GLN A 41 -0.84 11.00 1.43
C GLN A 41 0.63 11.33 1.32
N ILE A 42 1.42 10.86 2.28
CA ILE A 42 2.86 11.02 2.27
C ILE A 42 3.35 10.35 0.99
N LYS A 43 3.81 11.15 0.03
CA LYS A 43 4.35 10.62 -1.21
C LYS A 43 5.76 10.11 -0.94
N GLU A 44 6.20 9.13 -1.71
CA GLU A 44 7.57 8.61 -1.63
C GLU A 44 8.61 9.72 -1.85
N GLU A 45 8.25 10.72 -2.65
CA GLU A 45 9.03 11.93 -2.92
C GLU A 45 9.28 12.78 -1.65
N ASP A 46 8.32 12.83 -0.71
CA ASP A 46 8.42 13.64 0.52
C ASP A 46 9.41 13.04 1.53
N VAL A 47 9.72 11.76 1.39
CA VAL A 47 10.63 11.02 2.28
C VAL A 47 11.99 10.75 1.65
N LEU A 48 12.17 11.00 0.36
CA LEU A 48 13.45 10.83 -0.34
C LEU A 48 14.31 12.09 -0.23
N PHE A 49 15.58 11.95 0.15
CA PHE A 49 16.52 13.07 0.24
C PHE A 49 17.92 12.66 -0.18
N ASP A 50 18.69 13.62 -0.71
CA ASP A 50 20.09 13.40 -1.03
C ASP A 50 20.94 13.53 0.23
N LYS A 51 21.71 12.49 0.52
CA LYS A 51 22.72 12.50 1.58
C LYS A 51 24.10 12.51 0.95
N THR A 52 24.90 13.50 1.34
CA THR A 52 26.31 13.61 0.97
C THR A 52 27.14 12.69 1.84
N TYR A 53 28.03 11.94 1.22
CA TYR A 53 29.03 11.10 1.86
C TYR A 53 30.41 11.52 1.37
N THR A 54 31.38 11.47 2.27
CA THR A 54 32.79 11.68 1.95
C THR A 54 33.47 10.32 1.90
N CYS A 55 34.12 10.01 0.77
CA CYS A 55 34.84 8.75 0.62
C CYS A 55 36.07 8.73 1.54
N PRO A 56 36.18 7.78 2.49
CA PRO A 56 37.32 7.74 3.43
C PRO A 56 38.65 7.33 2.77
N VAL A 57 38.66 6.99 1.48
CA VAL A 57 39.84 6.51 0.75
C VAL A 57 40.41 7.60 -0.16
N CYS A 58 39.57 8.43 -0.77
CA CYS A 58 39.98 9.43 -1.76
C CYS A 58 39.38 10.82 -1.50
N ASP A 59 38.72 11.04 -0.36
CA ASP A 59 38.11 12.30 0.09
C ASP A 59 37.10 12.92 -0.88
N SER A 60 36.69 12.20 -1.92
CA SER A 60 35.68 12.66 -2.86
C SER A 60 34.30 12.69 -2.20
N GLU A 61 33.56 13.77 -2.43
CA GLU A 61 32.16 13.87 -2.03
C GLU A 61 31.24 13.24 -3.08
N PHE A 62 30.27 12.46 -2.65
CA PHE A 62 29.23 11.90 -3.51
C PHE A 62 27.86 11.96 -2.83
N HIS A 63 26.81 12.10 -3.65
CA HIS A 63 25.42 12.18 -3.18
C HIS A 63 24.70 10.86 -3.42
N THR A 64 23.85 10.45 -2.48
CA THR A 64 23.00 9.26 -2.62
C THR A 64 21.61 9.54 -2.08
N LYS A 65 20.58 9.12 -2.83
CA LYS A 65 19.18 9.20 -2.43
C LYS A 65 18.89 8.22 -1.30
N VAL A 66 18.37 8.72 -0.19
CA VAL A 66 18.04 7.93 1.01
C VAL A 66 16.64 8.30 1.52
N VAL A 67 16.00 7.38 2.23
CA VAL A 67 14.63 7.54 2.76
C VAL A 67 14.66 7.97 4.23
N ARG A 68 13.86 8.98 4.61
CA ARG A 68 13.74 9.47 6.00
C ARG A 68 12.96 8.46 6.86
N THR A 69 13.66 7.65 7.66
CA THR A 69 13.06 6.58 8.47
C THR A 69 12.29 7.05 9.73
N GLY A 70 12.26 8.35 10.03
CA GLY A 70 11.68 8.89 11.27
C GLY A 70 10.18 9.22 11.23
N ARG A 71 9.67 9.73 10.10
CA ARG A 71 8.26 10.17 9.99
C ARG A 71 7.30 9.07 9.52
N ILE A 72 7.84 7.97 8.97
CA ILE A 72 7.04 6.90 8.36
C ILE A 72 6.42 5.98 9.42
N LYS A 73 6.96 5.94 10.65
CA LYS A 73 6.49 5.07 11.74
C LYS A 73 5.56 5.76 12.75
N LEU A 74 5.43 7.08 12.69
CA LEU A 74 4.62 7.87 13.63
C LEU A 74 3.21 8.04 13.06
N VAL A 75 2.27 7.21 13.52
CA VAL A 75 0.84 7.28 13.14
C VAL A 75 0.18 8.52 13.75
N SER A 76 0.57 8.91 14.96
CA SER A 76 0.15 10.15 15.62
C SER A 76 1.11 10.49 16.75
N GLN A 77 1.15 11.77 17.12
CA GLN A 77 1.81 12.23 18.35
C GLN A 77 0.71 12.42 19.40
N ASP A 78 0.79 11.73 20.53
CA ASP A 78 -0.10 11.99 21.67
C ASP A 78 0.18 13.41 22.18
N THR A 79 -0.80 14.30 22.04
CA THR A 79 -0.80 15.65 22.62
C THR A 79 -2.19 15.94 23.14
#